data_AF-A0A3P7FMX6-F1
#
_entry.id   AF-A0A3P7FMX6-F1
#
_cell.length_a   1.000
_cell.length_b   1.000
_cell.length_c   1.000
_cell.angle_alpha   90.00
_cell.angle_beta   90.00
_cell.angle_gamma   90.00
#
_symmetry.space_group_name_H-M   'P 1'
#
loop_
_entity.id
_entity.type
_entity.pdbx_description
1 polymer ?
#
loop_
_entity_poly.entity_id
_entity_poly.type
_entity_poly.pdbx_seq_one_letter_code
_entity_poly.pdbx_strand_id
1 'polypeptide(L)'
;MRVFSKNGTRVTVSGHKFSLCRSYWLVWATLFSASVTTDVPRSTVSRFMALVWAAFGLTFLAVYTANLAAFMITRVQYYDLEGVHDPKFNYPEDQKPPFRYGTVEGGNTHETMKRNWHRMNHYVSSHNYFRMNISSGIDAVRKE
;
A
#
# COMPACT_ATOMS: atom_id res chain seq x y z
N MET A 1 69.50 34.23 -14.08
CA MET A 1 69.47 33.13 -15.07
C MET A 1 68.06 33.07 -15.65
N ARG A 2 67.88 33.45 -16.92
CA ARG A 2 66.57 33.44 -17.59
C ARG A 2 66.29 32.02 -18.10
N VAL A 3 65.12 31.48 -17.78
CA VAL A 3 64.59 30.29 -18.46
C VAL A 3 63.30 30.71 -19.14
N PHE A 4 63.35 30.82 -20.47
CA PHE A 4 62.20 31.00 -21.35
C PHE A 4 61.52 29.64 -21.50
N SER A 5 60.30 29.49 -20.97
CA SER A 5 59.43 28.36 -21.29
C SER A 5 58.45 28.78 -22.39
N LYS A 6 58.73 28.33 -23.61
CA LYS A 6 57.80 28.39 -24.75
C LYS A 6 56.75 27.29 -24.58
N ASN A 7 55.52 27.69 -24.28
CA ASN A 7 54.28 27.21 -24.91
C ASN A 7 53.11 27.49 -23.97
N GLY A 8 52.24 28.40 -24.40
CA GLY A 8 51.01 28.76 -23.70
C GLY A 8 49.95 27.67 -23.81
N THR A 9 50.13 26.56 -23.10
CA THR A 9 49.00 25.73 -22.69
C THR A 9 48.36 26.38 -21.49
N ARG A 10 47.41 27.30 -21.75
CA ARG A 10 46.41 27.66 -20.76
C ARG A 10 45.76 26.35 -20.31
N VAL A 11 46.09 25.87 -19.13
CA VAL A 11 45.26 24.87 -18.43
C VAL A 11 43.95 25.61 -18.19
N THR A 12 43.00 25.43 -19.10
CA THR A 12 41.63 25.79 -18.86
C THR A 12 41.17 24.83 -17.78
N VAL A 13 41.25 25.28 -16.52
CA VAL A 13 40.43 24.71 -15.45
C VAL A 13 39.03 24.78 -16.02
N SER A 14 38.52 23.63 -16.47
CA SER A 14 37.21 23.51 -17.09
C SER A 14 36.23 24.10 -16.09
N GLY A 15 35.85 25.35 -16.32
CA GLY A 15 35.01 26.09 -15.41
C GLY A 15 33.70 25.34 -15.37
N HIS A 16 33.41 24.68 -14.25
CA HIS A 16 32.07 24.26 -13.93
C HIS A 16 31.23 25.53 -13.93
N LYS A 17 30.60 25.84 -15.08
CA LYS A 17 29.65 26.96 -15.18
C LYS A 17 28.50 26.58 -14.28
N PHE A 18 28.53 27.06 -13.04
CA PHE A 18 27.45 26.92 -12.07
C PHE A 18 26.17 27.45 -12.74
N SER A 19 25.32 26.52 -13.17
CA SER A 19 24.02 26.82 -13.75
C SER A 19 22.98 26.39 -12.73
N LEU A 20 22.31 27.34 -12.11
CA LEU A 20 21.33 27.09 -11.03
C LEU A 20 20.21 26.14 -11.47
N CYS A 21 19.78 26.21 -12.73
CA CYS A 21 18.82 25.26 -13.31
C CYS A 21 19.34 23.82 -13.33
N ARG A 22 20.64 23.61 -13.62
CA ARG A 22 21.24 22.27 -13.62
C ARG A 22 21.36 21.71 -12.19
N SER A 23 21.76 22.53 -11.22
CA SER A 23 21.80 22.09 -9.83
C SER A 23 20.41 21.78 -9.29
N TYR A 24 19.40 22.60 -9.62
CA TYR A 24 18.01 22.33 -9.25
C TYR A 24 17.50 21.04 -9.87
N TRP A 25 17.74 20.82 -11.16
CA TRP A 25 17.41 19.57 -11.83
C TRP A 25 18.08 18.34 -11.20
N LEU A 26 19.37 18.44 -10.83
CA LEU A 26 20.08 17.34 -10.15
C LEU A 26 19.52 17.06 -8.74
N VAL A 27 19.11 18.09 -8.02
CA VAL A 27 18.44 17.97 -6.71
C VAL A 27 17.10 17.22 -6.86
N TRP A 28 16.34 17.45 -7.94
CA TRP A 28 15.13 16.67 -8.24
C TRP A 28 15.42 15.25 -8.74
N ALA A 29 16.44 15.06 -9.58
CA ALA A 29 16.83 13.74 -10.08
C ALA A 29 17.30 12.80 -8.95
N THR A 30 17.99 13.35 -7.94
CA THR A 30 18.41 12.58 -6.75
C THR A 30 17.25 12.16 -5.85
N LEU A 31 16.14 12.93 -5.80
CA LEU A 31 14.95 12.55 -5.02
C LEU A 31 14.20 11.35 -5.62
N PHE A 32 14.09 11.29 -6.95
CA PHE A 32 13.32 10.25 -7.64
C PHE A 32 14.18 9.04 -8.06
N SER A 33 15.33 8.85 -7.41
CA SER A 33 16.22 7.71 -7.62
C SER A 33 16.65 7.51 -9.08
N ALA A 34 16.80 8.59 -9.85
CA ALA A 34 17.61 8.56 -11.06
C ALA A 34 19.06 8.51 -10.60
N SER A 35 19.59 7.29 -10.41
CA SER A 35 20.98 7.06 -10.00
C SER A 35 21.94 7.53 -11.09
N VAL A 36 22.15 8.84 -11.18
CA VAL A 36 23.30 9.41 -11.86
C VAL A 36 24.48 9.19 -10.93
N THR A 37 25.41 8.33 -11.36
CA THR A 37 26.74 8.17 -10.76
C THR A 37 27.44 9.53 -10.74
N THR A 38 27.23 10.27 -9.65
CA THR A 38 27.90 11.54 -9.39
C THR A 38 29.09 11.23 -8.50
N ASP A 39 30.27 11.65 -8.94
CA ASP A 39 31.51 11.47 -8.20
C ASP A 39 31.35 11.97 -6.76
N VAL A 40 31.71 11.12 -5.78
CA VAL A 40 31.51 11.41 -4.36
C VAL A 40 32.25 12.71 -4.03
N PRO A 41 31.54 13.76 -3.57
CA PRO A 41 32.18 15.04 -3.35
C PRO A 41 33.24 14.88 -2.24
N ARG A 42 34.44 15.43 -2.51
CA ARG A 42 35.64 15.26 -1.67
C ARG A 42 35.54 15.97 -0.31
N SER A 43 34.59 16.90 -0.15
CA SER A 43 34.39 17.68 1.08
C SER A 43 33.40 17.01 2.04
N THR A 44 33.75 16.95 3.32
CA THR A 44 32.91 16.38 4.39
C THR A 44 31.56 17.11 4.53
N VAL A 45 31.54 18.43 4.34
CA VAL A 45 30.32 19.25 4.46
C VAL A 45 29.31 18.91 3.34
N SER A 46 29.79 18.72 2.10
CA SER A 46 28.92 18.33 0.98
C SER A 46 28.33 16.94 1.14
N ARG A 47 29.04 16.02 1.82
CA ARG A 47 28.52 14.68 2.13
C ARG A 47 27.38 14.76 3.14
N PHE A 48 27.55 15.53 4.21
CA PHE A 48 26.49 15.72 5.20
C PHE A 48 25.23 16.33 4.57
N MET A 49 25.37 17.36 3.73
CA MET A 49 24.24 17.96 3.02
C MET A 49 23.51 16.97 2.10
N ALA A 50 24.25 16.12 1.38
CA ALA A 50 23.67 15.07 0.54
C ALA A 50 22.95 13.99 1.36
N LEU A 51 23.47 13.64 2.55
CA LEU A 51 22.83 12.66 3.44
C LEU A 51 21.52 13.18 4.04
N VAL A 52 21.48 14.45 4.47
CA VAL A 52 20.23 15.08 4.95
C VAL A 52 19.21 15.15 3.83
N TRP A 53 19.63 15.50 2.61
CA TRP A 53 18.77 15.50 1.43
C TRP A 53 18.24 14.11 1.08
N ALA A 54 19.10 13.08 1.14
CA ALA A 54 18.70 11.70 0.91
C ALA A 54 17.72 11.21 1.98
N ALA A 55 17.92 11.55 3.25
CA ALA A 55 17.01 11.21 4.34
C ALA A 55 15.63 11.87 4.18
N PHE A 56 15.59 13.11 3.70
CA PHE A 56 14.36 13.81 3.36
C PHE A 56 13.59 13.06 2.25
N GLY A 57 14.24 12.75 1.12
CA GLY A 57 13.62 11.97 0.04
C GLY A 57 13.17 10.57 0.46
N LEU A 58 14.00 9.86 1.23
CA LEU A 58 13.68 8.54 1.76
C LEU A 58 12.45 8.57 2.68
N THR A 59 12.26 9.64 3.45
CA THR A 59 11.08 9.79 4.32
C THR A 59 9.79 9.88 3.51
N PHE A 60 9.76 10.71 2.45
CA PHE A 60 8.57 10.80 1.57
C PHE A 60 8.31 9.50 0.83
N LEU A 61 9.35 8.84 0.33
CA LEU A 61 9.24 7.54 -0.31
C LEU A 61 8.68 6.50 0.67
N ALA A 62 9.22 6.43 1.89
CA ALA A 62 8.79 5.50 2.92
C ALA A 62 7.33 5.74 3.31
N VAL A 63 6.90 7.00 3.47
CA VAL A 63 5.50 7.33 3.77
C VAL A 63 4.58 6.95 2.60
N TYR A 64 4.99 7.19 1.36
CA TYR A 64 4.23 6.76 0.19
C TYR A 64 4.11 5.22 0.12
N THR A 65 5.22 4.50 0.30
CA THR A 65 5.23 3.03 0.35
C THR A 65 4.41 2.49 1.51
N ALA A 66 4.46 3.11 2.68
CA ALA A 66 3.67 2.74 3.86
C ALA A 66 2.17 2.96 3.64
N ASN A 67 1.78 4.08 3.02
CA ASN A 67 0.39 4.37 2.70
C ASN A 67 -0.17 3.37 1.68
N LEU A 68 0.63 3.02 0.66
CA LEU A 68 0.26 1.98 -0.31
C LEU A 68 0.19 0.61 0.36
N ALA A 69 1.17 0.24 1.19
CA ALA A 69 1.21 -1.03 1.90
C ALA A 69 0.03 -1.18 2.89
N ALA A 70 -0.34 -0.11 3.59
CA ALA A 70 -1.50 -0.08 4.49
C ALA A 70 -2.80 -0.39 3.73
N PHE A 71 -2.93 0.13 2.51
CA PHE A 71 -4.02 -0.25 1.64
C PHE A 71 -3.89 -1.70 1.14
N MET A 72 -2.70 -2.16 0.81
CA MET A 72 -2.49 -3.52 0.29
C MET A 72 -2.77 -4.60 1.34
N ILE A 73 -2.36 -4.39 2.60
CA ILE A 73 -2.53 -5.38 3.68
C ILE A 73 -3.99 -5.46 4.17
N THR A 74 -4.73 -4.35 4.17
CA THR A 74 -6.13 -4.33 4.63
C THR A 74 -7.11 -5.01 3.67
N ARG A 75 -6.68 -5.35 2.45
CA ARG A 75 -7.54 -5.99 1.43
C ARG A 75 -7.72 -7.49 1.61
N VAL A 76 -6.88 -8.15 2.41
CA VAL A 76 -7.03 -9.60 2.67
C VAL A 76 -7.68 -9.78 4.04
N GLN A 77 -9.01 -9.65 4.07
CA GLN A 77 -9.79 -9.92 5.27
C GLN A 77 -10.04 -11.43 5.36
N TYR A 78 -9.22 -12.14 6.13
CA TYR A 78 -9.57 -13.50 6.54
C TYR A 78 -10.57 -13.41 7.68
N TYR A 79 -11.80 -13.86 7.45
CA TYR A 79 -12.79 -13.97 8.52
C TYR A 79 -12.56 -15.27 9.28
N ASP A 80 -11.84 -15.20 10.39
CA ASP A 80 -11.91 -16.28 11.37
C ASP A 80 -13.24 -16.15 12.12
N LEU A 81 -14.03 -17.23 12.11
CA LEU A 81 -15.35 -17.29 12.74
C LEU A 81 -15.19 -18.12 14.01
N GLU A 82 -15.29 -17.48 15.17
CA GLU A 82 -15.09 -18.14 16.47
C GLU A 82 -16.26 -19.07 16.85
N GLY A 83 -17.39 -18.97 16.14
CA GLY A 83 -18.54 -19.86 16.29
C GLY A 83 -19.87 -19.18 15.99
N VAL A 84 -20.97 -19.82 16.41
CA VAL A 84 -22.35 -19.34 16.15
C VAL A 84 -22.72 -18.05 16.90
N HIS A 85 -21.97 -17.73 17.96
CA HIS A 85 -22.15 -16.52 18.76
C HIS A 85 -21.25 -15.36 18.32
N ASP A 86 -20.53 -15.48 17.21
CA ASP A 86 -19.69 -14.40 16.68
C ASP A 86 -20.53 -13.13 16.43
N PRO A 87 -20.08 -11.95 16.88
CA PRO A 87 -20.75 -10.69 16.62
C PRO A 87 -21.07 -10.45 15.14
N LYS A 88 -20.30 -10.99 14.19
CA LYS A 88 -20.55 -10.86 12.74
C LYS A 88 -21.89 -11.47 12.30
N PHE A 89 -22.37 -12.50 12.99
CA PHE A 89 -23.69 -13.08 12.69
C PHE A 89 -24.84 -12.29 13.33
N ASN A 90 -24.60 -11.66 14.47
CA ASN A 90 -25.62 -10.87 15.14
C ASN A 90 -25.75 -9.48 14.53
N TYR A 91 -24.65 -8.89 14.08
CA TYR A 91 -24.56 -7.54 13.51
C TYR A 91 -23.78 -7.56 12.17
N PRO A 92 -24.31 -8.23 11.14
CA PRO A 92 -23.64 -8.34 9.84
C PRO A 92 -23.45 -7.02 9.11
N GLU A 93 -24.26 -6.00 9.43
CA GLU A 93 -24.21 -4.67 8.82
C GLU A 93 -23.11 -3.76 9.38
N ASP A 94 -22.59 -4.06 10.57
CA ASP A 94 -21.53 -3.25 11.20
C ASP A 94 -20.20 -3.37 10.43
N GLN A 95 -20.06 -4.44 9.64
CA GLN A 95 -18.91 -4.69 8.82
C GLN A 95 -19.06 -4.07 7.42
N LYS A 96 -17.97 -3.51 6.89
CA LYS A 96 -17.89 -3.03 5.51
C LYS A 96 -16.87 -3.85 4.72
N PRO A 97 -17.29 -4.62 3.70
CA PRO A 97 -18.66 -4.84 3.24
C PRO A 97 -19.51 -5.69 4.22
N PRO A 98 -20.85 -5.58 4.19
CA PRO A 98 -21.72 -6.36 5.08
C PRO A 98 -21.48 -7.85 4.97
N PHE A 99 -21.47 -8.54 6.10
CA PHE A 99 -21.26 -9.98 6.15
C PHE A 99 -22.52 -10.72 5.70
N ARG A 100 -22.43 -11.45 4.58
CA ARG A 100 -23.57 -12.17 4.00
C ARG A 100 -23.49 -13.63 4.37
N TYR A 101 -24.61 -14.16 4.83
CA TYR A 101 -24.75 -15.58 5.14
C TYR A 101 -26.19 -16.01 4.92
N GLY A 102 -26.39 -17.31 4.75
CA GLY A 102 -27.69 -17.91 4.49
C GLY A 102 -27.66 -19.41 4.69
N THR A 103 -28.81 -20.04 4.55
CA THR A 103 -28.95 -21.50 4.68
C THR A 103 -29.97 -22.04 3.68
N VAL A 104 -30.07 -23.37 3.60
CA VAL A 104 -31.04 -24.03 2.73
C VAL A 104 -32.44 -23.91 3.35
N GLU A 105 -33.41 -23.48 2.53
CA GLU A 105 -34.80 -23.33 2.95
C GLU A 105 -35.40 -24.68 3.36
N GLY A 106 -36.13 -24.72 4.48
CA GLY A 106 -36.76 -25.94 4.97
C GLY A 106 -35.79 -27.02 5.50
N GLY A 107 -34.49 -26.74 5.58
CA GLY A 107 -33.50 -27.65 6.17
C GLY A 107 -33.49 -27.64 7.70
N ASN A 108 -32.87 -28.65 8.32
CA ASN A 108 -32.70 -28.72 9.78
C ASN A 108 -31.98 -27.49 10.35
N THR A 109 -31.02 -26.94 9.61
CA THR A 109 -30.30 -25.72 9.98
C THR A 109 -31.20 -24.50 9.98
N HIS A 110 -32.13 -24.38 9.03
CA HIS A 110 -33.14 -23.32 8.99
C HIS A 110 -34.06 -23.40 10.22
N GLU A 111 -34.60 -24.58 10.51
CA GLU A 111 -35.49 -24.79 11.65
C GLU A 111 -34.80 -24.54 13.00
N THR A 112 -33.53 -24.97 13.12
CA THR A 112 -32.72 -24.71 14.32
C THR A 112 -32.45 -23.22 14.49
N MET A 113 -32.09 -22.52 13.41
CA MET A 113 -31.89 -21.08 13.41
C MET A 113 -33.17 -20.32 13.76
N LYS A 114 -34.32 -20.76 13.23
CA LYS A 114 -35.62 -20.19 13.52
C LYS A 114 -36.04 -20.35 14.99
N ARG A 115 -35.69 -21.48 15.63
CA ARG A 115 -36.02 -21.78 17.03
C ARG A 115 -35.08 -21.13 18.04
N ASN A 116 -33.76 -21.14 17.78
CA ASN A 116 -32.76 -20.73 18.76
C ASN A 116 -32.16 -19.33 18.48
N TRP A 117 -32.11 -18.90 17.22
CA TRP A 117 -31.42 -17.67 16.79
C TRP A 117 -32.31 -16.78 15.94
N HIS A 118 -33.36 -16.21 16.55
CA HIS A 118 -34.37 -15.41 15.85
C HIS A 118 -33.79 -14.22 15.07
N ARG A 119 -32.77 -13.54 15.60
CA ARG A 119 -32.13 -12.39 14.94
C ARG A 119 -31.42 -12.80 13.66
N MET A 120 -30.69 -13.90 13.71
CA MET A 120 -30.00 -14.48 12.57
C MET A 120 -31.01 -14.90 11.49
N ASN A 121 -32.12 -15.53 11.89
CA ASN A 121 -33.19 -15.90 10.97
C ASN A 121 -33.88 -14.68 10.34
N HIS A 122 -34.13 -13.62 11.12
CA HIS A 122 -34.73 -12.40 10.62
C HIS A 122 -33.86 -11.75 9.53
N TYR A 123 -32.54 -11.67 9.75
CA TYR A 123 -31.61 -11.12 8.75
C TYR A 123 -31.62 -11.90 7.43
N VAL A 124 -31.58 -13.23 7.49
CA VAL A 124 -31.59 -14.09 6.29
C VAL A 124 -32.95 -14.01 5.58
N SER A 125 -34.04 -13.90 6.35
CA SER A 125 -35.40 -13.78 5.81
C SER A 125 -35.67 -12.42 5.19
N SER A 126 -35.20 -11.33 5.79
CA SER A 126 -35.42 -9.97 5.27
C SER A 126 -34.66 -9.72 3.97
N HIS A 127 -33.47 -10.32 3.82
CA HIS A 127 -32.62 -10.18 2.64
C HIS A 127 -32.81 -11.29 1.59
N ASN A 128 -33.72 -12.25 1.83
CA ASN A 128 -33.96 -13.40 0.97
C ASN A 128 -32.68 -14.18 0.63
N TYR A 129 -31.87 -14.48 1.66
CA TYR A 129 -30.63 -15.25 1.55
C TYR A 129 -30.85 -16.77 1.70
N PHE A 130 -32.09 -17.22 1.73
CA PHE A 130 -32.39 -18.64 1.64
C PHE A 130 -32.06 -19.19 0.25
N ARG A 131 -31.62 -20.44 0.21
CA ARG A 131 -31.29 -21.16 -1.01
C ARG A 131 -32.13 -22.43 -1.08
N MET A 132 -32.63 -22.75 -2.27
CA MET A 132 -33.49 -23.91 -2.46
C MET A 132 -32.73 -25.24 -2.31
N ASN A 133 -31.47 -25.29 -2.74
CA ASN A 133 -30.66 -26.49 -2.79
C ASN A 133 -29.22 -26.23 -2.33
N ILE A 134 -28.51 -27.28 -1.93
CA ILE A 134 -27.10 -27.21 -1.55
C ILE A 134 -26.25 -26.70 -2.72
N SER A 135 -26.50 -27.20 -3.94
CA SER A 135 -25.77 -26.79 -5.14
C SER A 135 -25.89 -25.29 -5.42
N SER A 136 -27.09 -24.71 -5.24
CA SER A 136 -27.28 -23.28 -5.43
C SER A 136 -26.62 -22.45 -4.32
N GLY A 137 -26.48 -23.01 -3.11
CA GLY A 137 -25.65 -22.44 -2.04
C GLY A 137 -24.17 -22.41 -2.41
N ILE A 138 -23.62 -23.53 -2.91
CA ILE A 138 -22.22 -23.61 -3.35
C ILE A 138 -21.94 -22.62 -4.50
N ASP A 139 -22.84 -22.56 -5.47
CA ASP A 139 -22.71 -21.65 -6.61
C ASP A 139 -22.81 -20.18 -6.19
N ALA A 140 -23.56 -19.86 -5.13
CA ALA A 140 -23.63 -18.50 -4.59
C ALA A 140 -22.31 -18.08 -3.95
N VAL A 141 -21.71 -18.95 -3.12
CA VAL A 141 -20.41 -18.67 -2.47
C VAL A 141 -19.27 -18.60 -3.49
N ARG A 142 -19.31 -19.43 -4.55
CA ARG A 142 -18.29 -19.39 -5.61
C ARG A 142 -18.35 -18.13 -6.48
N LYS A 143 -19.49 -17.44 -6.50
CA LYS A 143 -19.72 -16.22 -7.30
C LYS A 143 -19.47 -14.93 -6.52
N GLU A 144 -19.28 -15.01 -5.20
CA GLU A 144 -18.83 -13.90 -4.36
C GLU A 144 -17.31 -13.69 -4.46
#